data_AF-A0A8X6UZ53-F1
#
_entry.id   AF-A0A8X6UZ53-F1
#
_cell.length_a   1.000
_cell.length_b   1.000
_cell.length_c   1.000
_cell.angle_alpha   90.00
_cell.angle_beta   90.00
_cell.angle_gamma   90.00
#
_symmetry.space_group_name_H-M   'P 1'
#
loop_
_entity.id
_entity.type
_entity.pdbx_description
1 polymer ?
#
loop_
_entity_poly.entity_id
_entity_poly.type
_entity_poly.pdbx_seq_one_letter_code
_entity_poly.pdbx_strand_id
1 'polypeptide(L)'
;MQRHFSESKKKKQLEICVGSSGSERCHLHEDQASGHPRQTSRREDRCIAQVAPSLEAPVFTRNIRRRLAEGHLGSWRALRVLPLTPTHRGRRLEWCRARRNWTAVEWNQVVFSESRFNLSSDDNRVHV
;
A
#
# COMPACT_ATOMS: atom_id res chain seq x y z
N MET A 1 35.56 -18.15 -17.90
CA MET A 1 35.62 -18.42 -16.45
C MET A 1 34.20 -18.62 -15.95
N GLN A 2 33.84 -19.87 -15.62
CA GLN A 2 33.61 -20.36 -14.24
C GLN A 2 32.44 -19.64 -13.54
N ARG A 3 31.48 -20.29 -12.87
CA ARG A 3 31.14 -21.69 -12.61
C ARG A 3 29.70 -21.71 -12.09
N HIS A 4 29.07 -22.87 -12.17
CA HIS A 4 27.81 -23.25 -11.53
C HIS A 4 27.76 -22.93 -10.02
N PHE A 5 26.56 -22.85 -9.40
CA PHE A 5 25.89 -23.99 -8.71
C PHE A 5 24.77 -23.52 -7.74
N SER A 6 23.57 -24.12 -7.87
CA SER A 6 22.67 -24.58 -6.78
C SER A 6 22.05 -23.56 -5.79
N GLU A 7 20.87 -23.72 -5.18
CA GLU A 7 20.11 -24.92 -4.84
C GLU A 7 18.64 -24.54 -4.60
N SER A 8 17.73 -25.29 -5.21
CA SER A 8 16.30 -25.15 -5.05
C SER A 8 15.83 -25.91 -3.81
N LYS A 9 15.48 -25.19 -2.73
CA LYS A 9 14.70 -25.79 -1.63
C LYS A 9 13.24 -25.91 -2.07
N LYS A 10 12.93 -26.97 -2.81
CA LYS A 10 11.55 -27.37 -3.17
C LYS A 10 10.81 -27.79 -1.90
N LYS A 11 9.90 -26.95 -1.40
CA LYS A 11 8.85 -27.43 -0.49
C LYS A 11 7.77 -28.09 -1.35
N LYS A 12 7.69 -29.42 -1.27
CA LYS A 12 6.60 -30.21 -1.87
C LYS A 12 5.36 -30.01 -1.00
N GLN A 13 4.30 -29.44 -1.58
CA GLN A 13 2.97 -29.56 -0.99
C GLN A 13 2.26 -30.67 -1.76
N LEU A 14 1.92 -31.74 -1.05
CA LEU A 14 1.09 -32.84 -1.51
C LEU A 14 -0.37 -32.41 -1.44
N GLU A 15 -1.11 -32.60 -2.52
CA GLU A 15 -2.56 -32.81 -2.43
C GLU A 15 -2.89 -34.17 -3.05
N ILE A 16 -3.65 -34.94 -2.26
CA ILE A 16 -4.08 -36.30 -2.57
C ILE A 16 -5.44 -36.18 -3.24
N CYS A 17 -5.54 -36.59 -4.50
CA CYS A 17 -6.83 -36.80 -5.16
C CYS A 17 -7.10 -38.30 -5.19
N VAL A 18 -8.27 -38.67 -4.65
CA VAL A 18 -8.77 -40.04 -4.53
C VAL A 18 -9.40 -40.46 -5.86
N GLY A 19 -8.93 -41.55 -6.47
CA GLY A 19 -9.55 -42.15 -7.65
C GLY A 19 -8.84 -43.42 -8.12
N SER A 20 -9.56 -44.53 -8.16
CA SER A 20 -9.09 -45.92 -8.32
C SER A 20 -8.27 -46.24 -9.58
N SER A 21 -7.31 -47.15 -9.39
CA SER A 21 -6.78 -48.08 -10.40
C SER A 21 -5.86 -47.52 -11.49
N GLY A 22 -4.59 -47.37 -11.12
CA GLY A 22 -3.46 -48.03 -11.81
C GLY A 22 -2.99 -47.48 -13.15
N SER A 23 -1.86 -46.77 -13.09
CA SER A 23 -0.96 -46.39 -14.21
C SER A 23 -1.23 -45.04 -14.89
N GLU A 24 -1.09 -43.96 -14.12
CA GLU A 24 -1.07 -42.59 -14.62
C GLU A 24 0.35 -42.17 -15.03
N ARG A 25 0.58 -42.00 -16.33
CA ARG A 25 1.76 -41.31 -16.86
C ARG A 25 1.44 -39.81 -16.92
N CYS A 26 1.76 -39.10 -15.84
CA CYS A 26 1.57 -37.66 -15.74
C CYS A 26 2.55 -36.94 -16.66
N HIS A 27 2.06 -36.38 -17.77
CA HIS A 27 2.80 -35.37 -18.51
C HIS A 27 2.80 -34.09 -17.67
N LEU A 28 3.99 -33.69 -17.20
CA LEU A 28 4.19 -32.40 -16.54
C LEU A 28 4.02 -31.31 -17.59
N HIS A 29 2.86 -30.65 -17.60
CA HIS A 29 2.74 -29.37 -18.29
C HIS A 29 3.43 -28.33 -17.41
N GLU A 30 4.60 -27.86 -17.84
CA GLU A 30 5.25 -26.71 -17.22
C GLU A 30 4.51 -25.44 -17.63
N ASP A 31 3.52 -25.03 -16.83
CA ASP A 31 2.98 -23.68 -16.93
C ASP A 31 4.07 -22.70 -16.48
N GLN A 32 4.83 -22.21 -17.46
CA GLN A 32 5.77 -21.10 -17.29
C GLN A 32 4.96 -19.86 -16.92
N ALA A 33 4.86 -19.54 -15.63
CA ALA A 33 4.41 -18.23 -15.20
C ALA A 33 5.43 -17.17 -15.68
N SER A 34 5.17 -16.57 -16.84
CA SER A 34 5.98 -15.49 -17.41
C SER A 34 5.79 -14.21 -16.60
N GLY A 35 6.40 -14.14 -15.42
CA GLY A 35 6.36 -12.99 -14.54
C GLY A 35 7.33 -11.90 -14.99
N HIS A 36 7.03 -11.19 -16.09
CA HIS A 36 7.72 -9.94 -16.39
C HIS A 36 7.53 -8.98 -15.19
N PRO A 37 8.61 -8.33 -14.69
CA PRO A 37 8.49 -7.43 -13.55
C PRO A 37 7.43 -6.37 -13.83
N ARG A 38 6.49 -6.24 -12.89
CA ARG A 38 5.33 -5.37 -13.03
C ARG A 38 5.83 -3.92 -13.09
N GLN A 39 5.66 -3.24 -14.22
CA GLN A 39 6.08 -1.85 -14.40
C GLN A 39 5.24 -0.84 -13.57
N THR A 40 4.35 -1.34 -12.71
CA THR A 40 3.17 -0.62 -12.27
C THR A 40 2.77 -1.01 -10.86
N SER A 41 2.32 -0.03 -10.09
CA SER A 41 1.79 -0.30 -8.75
C SER A 41 0.33 -0.73 -8.80
N ARG A 42 -0.10 -1.59 -7.85
CA ARG A 42 -1.53 -1.95 -7.67
C ARG A 42 -2.45 -0.73 -7.52
N ARG A 43 -1.90 0.42 -7.11
CA ARG A 43 -2.64 1.67 -6.95
C ARG A 43 -2.86 2.38 -8.28
N GLU A 44 -1.84 2.43 -9.14
CA GLU A 44 -2.00 2.92 -10.51
C GLU A 44 -3.04 2.09 -11.26
N ASP A 45 -3.01 0.75 -11.12
CA ASP A 45 -3.99 -0.12 -11.77
C ASP A 45 -5.42 0.20 -11.30
N ARG A 46 -5.60 0.51 -10.00
CA ARG A 46 -6.89 0.92 -9.44
C ARG A 46 -7.35 2.28 -9.95
N CYS A 47 -6.47 3.27 -10.01
CA CYS A 47 -6.78 4.58 -10.59
C CYS A 47 -7.20 4.45 -12.06
N ILE A 48 -6.51 3.60 -12.82
CA ILE A 48 -6.84 3.36 -14.23
C ILE A 48 -8.22 2.72 -14.38
N ALA A 49 -8.56 1.73 -13.56
CA ALA A 49 -9.87 1.08 -13.57
C ALA A 49 -11.03 2.03 -13.19
N GLN A 50 -10.77 3.05 -12.37
CA GLN A 50 -11.78 4.05 -11.99
C GLN A 50 -12.03 5.10 -13.08
N VAL A 51 -11.01 5.46 -13.86
CA VAL A 51 -11.11 6.52 -14.87
C VAL A 51 -11.58 5.99 -16.23
N ALA A 52 -11.29 4.71 -16.54
CA ALA A 52 -11.63 4.13 -17.84
C ALA A 52 -13.13 4.18 -18.22
N PRO A 53 -14.09 3.95 -17.31
CA PRO A 53 -15.53 4.04 -17.63
C PRO A 53 -16.03 5.45 -17.94
N SER A 54 -15.32 6.49 -17.48
CA SER A 54 -15.69 7.90 -17.66
C SER A 54 -15.25 8.48 -19.01
N LEU A 55 -14.65 7.65 -19.88
CA LEU A 55 -14.11 8.05 -21.17
C LEU A 55 -14.99 7.43 -22.27
N GLU A 56 -15.58 8.28 -23.13
CA GLU A 56 -16.53 7.89 -24.18
C GLU A 56 -15.92 7.02 -25.31
N ALA A 57 -14.59 6.83 -25.28
CA ALA A 57 -13.85 6.05 -26.26
C ALA A 57 -13.24 4.79 -25.60
N PRO A 58 -12.96 3.71 -26.37
CA PRO A 58 -12.26 2.55 -25.83
C PRO A 58 -10.84 2.94 -25.40
N VAL A 59 -10.64 3.12 -24.10
CA VAL A 59 -9.35 3.55 -23.55
C VAL A 59 -8.59 2.37 -22.97
N PHE A 60 -7.49 2.04 -23.62
CA PHE A 60 -6.53 1.07 -23.10
C PHE A 60 -5.77 1.64 -21.90
N THR A 61 -5.54 0.81 -20.88
CA THR A 61 -4.71 1.11 -19.68
C THR A 61 -3.39 1.81 -20.03
N ARG A 62 -2.74 1.42 -21.14
CA ARG A 62 -1.51 2.04 -21.65
C ARG A 62 -1.68 3.52 -22.01
N ASN A 63 -2.82 3.91 -22.58
CA ASN A 63 -3.10 5.29 -22.95
C ASN A 63 -3.36 6.13 -21.70
N ILE A 64 -4.07 5.59 -20.71
CA ILE A 64 -4.31 6.27 -19.43
C ILE A 64 -2.98 6.54 -18.72
N ARG A 65 -2.09 5.55 -18.66
CA ARG A 65 -0.73 5.74 -18.13
C ARG A 65 0.05 6.84 -18.83
N ARG A 66 0.08 6.78 -20.17
CA ARG A 66 0.81 7.75 -20.97
C ARG A 66 0.28 9.15 -20.73
N ARG A 67 -1.05 9.33 -20.70
CA ARG A 67 -1.68 10.63 -20.44
C ARG A 67 -1.39 11.14 -19.02
N LEU A 68 -1.41 10.28 -18.01
CA LEU A 68 -1.04 10.65 -16.64
C LEU A 68 0.44 11.04 -16.54
N ALA A 69 1.34 10.32 -17.23
CA ALA A 69 2.77 10.64 -17.26
C ALA A 69 3.06 11.95 -18.03
N GLU A 70 2.42 12.15 -19.19
CA GLU A 70 2.46 13.43 -19.95
C GLU A 70 1.99 14.61 -19.07
N GLY A 71 0.95 14.38 -18.26
CA GLY A 71 0.44 15.36 -17.29
C GLY A 71 1.21 15.45 -15.98
N HIS A 72 2.30 14.69 -15.80
CA HIS A 72 3.08 14.61 -14.55
C HIS A 72 2.24 14.25 -13.31
N LEU A 73 1.15 13.51 -13.51
CA LEU A 73 0.23 13.11 -12.46
C LEU A 73 0.65 11.75 -11.88
N GLY A 74 1.13 11.77 -10.64
CA GLY A 74 1.46 10.59 -9.86
C GLY A 74 0.39 10.25 -8.82
N SER A 75 0.40 8.99 -8.34
CA SER A 75 -0.44 8.60 -7.20
C SER A 75 0.32 8.82 -5.88
N TRP A 76 -0.33 9.46 -4.91
CA TRP A 76 0.22 9.67 -3.56
C TRP A 76 -0.66 9.02 -2.52
N ARG A 77 -0.05 8.52 -1.43
CA ARG A 77 -0.83 8.07 -0.27
C ARG A 77 -1.30 9.29 0.50
N ALA A 78 -2.62 9.44 0.67
CA ALA A 78 -3.15 10.42 1.60
C ALA A 78 -2.57 10.18 3.00
N LEU A 79 -2.16 11.26 3.67
CA LEU A 79 -1.73 11.19 5.06
C LEU A 79 -2.88 10.67 5.93
N ARG A 80 -2.58 9.73 6.84
CA ARG A 80 -3.56 9.29 7.82
C ARG A 80 -3.69 10.37 8.88
N VAL A 81 -4.70 11.21 8.74
CA VAL A 81 -5.02 12.27 9.71
C VAL A 81 -6.28 11.85 10.46
N LEU A 82 -6.30 12.02 11.77
CA LEU A 82 -7.51 11.83 12.57
C LEU A 82 -8.60 12.79 12.08
N PRO A 83 -9.81 12.31 11.74
CA PRO A 83 -10.89 13.20 11.32
C PRO A 83 -11.27 14.16 12.46
N LEU A 84 -10.95 15.44 12.28
CA LEU A 84 -11.37 16.49 13.23
C LEU A 84 -12.79 16.95 12.89
N THR A 85 -13.67 16.91 13.88
CA THR A 85 -15.00 17.57 13.80
C THR A 85 -14.83 19.09 13.65
N PRO A 86 -15.81 19.81 13.06
CA PRO A 86 -15.73 21.26 12.93
C PRO A 86 -15.46 21.98 14.26
N THR A 87 -16.10 21.51 15.34
CA THR A 87 -15.90 22.04 16.69
C THR A 87 -14.46 21.87 17.18
N HIS A 88 -13.84 20.70 16.95
CA HIS A 88 -12.44 20.47 17.31
C HIS A 88 -11.50 21.40 16.53
N ARG A 89 -11.79 21.66 15.25
CA ARG A 89 -11.00 22.59 14.43
C ARG A 89 -11.08 24.01 14.98
N GLY A 90 -12.28 24.47 15.31
CA GLY A 90 -12.51 25.79 15.90
C GLY A 90 -11.72 25.99 17.19
N ARG A 91 -11.88 25.07 18.16
CA ARG A 91 -11.18 25.13 19.45
C ARG A 91 -9.66 25.11 19.31
N ARG A 92 -9.12 24.24 18.44
CA ARG A 92 -7.68 24.19 18.17
C ARG A 92 -7.17 25.51 17.57
N LEU A 93 -7.90 26.07 16.61
CA LEU A 93 -7.54 27.32 15.97
C LEU A 93 -7.58 28.50 16.96
N GLU A 94 -8.62 28.58 17.78
CA GLU A 94 -8.75 29.59 18.84
C GLU A 94 -7.60 29.48 19.85
N TRP A 95 -7.29 28.26 20.30
CA TRP A 95 -6.18 27.99 21.21
C TRP A 95 -4.83 28.45 20.62
N CYS A 96 -4.58 28.16 19.35
CA CYS A 96 -3.37 28.61 18.65
C CYS A 96 -3.34 30.14 18.50
N ARG A 97 -4.47 30.78 18.15
CA ARG A 97 -4.54 32.24 17.99
C ARG A 97 -4.28 32.95 19.31
N ALA A 98 -4.86 32.48 20.41
CA ALA A 98 -4.67 33.04 21.74
C ALA A 98 -3.20 32.97 22.20
N ARG A 99 -2.40 32.04 21.67
CA ARG A 99 -1.02 31.77 22.08
C ARG A 99 0.01 32.04 20.98
N ARG A 100 -0.41 32.68 19.89
CA ARG A 100 0.44 32.92 18.71
C ARG A 100 1.67 33.74 19.05
N ASN A 101 1.54 34.68 19.98
CA ASN A 101 2.60 35.62 20.35
C ASN A 101 3.22 35.29 21.71
N TRP A 102 3.02 34.07 22.21
CA TRP A 102 3.59 33.66 23.48
C TRP A 102 5.12 33.63 23.42
N THR A 103 5.72 34.19 24.45
CA THR A 103 7.15 34.23 24.71
C THR A 103 7.62 32.91 25.33
N ALA A 104 8.95 32.67 25.30
CA ALA A 104 9.53 31.46 25.88
C ALA A 104 9.19 31.29 27.38
N VAL A 105 9.07 32.40 28.11
CA VAL A 105 8.71 32.39 29.53
C VAL A 105 7.27 31.88 29.74
N GLU A 106 6.34 32.29 28.88
CA GLU A 106 4.95 31.83 28.94
C GLU A 106 4.83 30.35 28.57
N TRP A 107 5.62 29.88 27.59
CA TRP A 107 5.71 28.45 27.28
C TRP A 107 6.26 27.61 28.44
N ASN A 108 7.25 28.13 29.17
CA ASN A 108 7.85 27.45 30.32
C ASN A 108 6.88 27.27 31.50
N GLN A 109 5.76 28.00 31.52
CA GLN A 109 4.72 27.83 32.55
C GLN A 109 3.74 26.68 32.23
N VAL A 110 3.75 26.14 31.00
CA VAL A 110 2.85 25.05 30.62
C VAL A 110 3.49 23.71 30.94
N VAL A 111 2.87 22.99 31.86
CA VAL A 111 3.21 21.59 32.15
C VAL A 111 2.25 20.68 31.40
N PHE A 112 2.77 19.85 30.50
CA PHE A 112 1.99 18.83 29.80
C PHE A 112 1.93 17.56 30.64
N SER A 113 0.77 16.87 30.59
CA SER A 113 0.67 15.49 31.05
C SER A 113 0.72 14.58 29.83
N GLU A 114 1.64 13.61 29.87
CA GLU A 114 1.85 12.68 28.77
C GLU A 114 0.92 11.46 28.82
N SER A 115 0.89 10.76 27.69
CA SER A 115 0.15 9.51 27.49
C SER A 115 0.70 8.35 28.32
N ARG A 116 -0.12 7.30 28.46
CA ARG A 116 0.34 6.02 29.04
C ARG A 116 1.38 5.36 28.15
N PHE A 117 2.46 4.88 28.76
CA PHE A 117 3.49 4.09 28.09
C PHE A 117 2.95 2.67 27.84
N ASN A 118 2.96 2.24 26.58
CA ASN A 118 2.69 0.85 26.23
C ASN A 118 4.02 0.09 26.21
N LEU A 119 4.13 -0.95 27.04
CA LEU A 119 5.32 -1.82 27.11
C LEU A 119 5.44 -2.75 25.90
N SER A 120 4.34 -2.94 25.15
CA SER A 120 4.28 -3.67 23.90
C SER A 120 3.98 -2.71 22.76
N SER A 121 4.71 -2.84 21.65
CA SER A 121 4.46 -2.08 20.43
C SER A 121 3.12 -2.52 19.82
N ASP A 122 2.04 -1.79 20.08
CA ASP A 122 0.84 -1.87 19.26
C ASP A 122 1.05 -0.93 18.07
N ASP A 123 1.73 -1.44 17.05
CA ASP A 123 2.02 -0.65 15.85
C ASP A 123 0.73 -0.39 15.03
N ASN A 124 -0.41 -0.99 15.41
CA ASN A 124 -1.66 -1.08 14.63
C ASN A 124 -1.40 -1.34 13.12
N ARG A 125 -0.25 -1.95 12.80
CA ARG A 125 0.16 -2.26 11.43
C ARG A 125 -0.50 -3.57 11.08
N VAL A 126 -1.64 -3.47 10.41
CA VAL A 126 -2.18 -4.60 9.66
C VAL A 126 -1.19 -4.88 8.53
N HIS A 127 -0.43 -5.96 8.67
CA HIS A 127 0.34 -6.52 7.58
C HIS A 127 -0.67 -7.15 6.60
N VAL A 128 -0.86 -6.50 5.45
CA VAL A 128 -1.70 -6.98 4.34
C VAL A 128 -0.80 -7.53 3.25
#